data_AF-A0A235CI56-F1
#
_entry.id   AF-A0A235CI56-F1
#
_cell.length_a   1.000
_cell.length_b   1.000
_cell.length_c   1.000
_cell.angle_alpha   90.00
_cell.angle_beta   90.00
_cell.angle_gamma   90.00
#
_symmetry.space_group_name_H-M   'P 1'
#
loop_
_entity.id
_entity.type
_entity.pdbx_description
1 polymer ?
#
loop_
_entity_poly.entity_id
_entity_poly.type
_entity_poly.pdbx_seq_one_letter_code
_entity_poly.pdbx_strand_id
1 'polypeptide(L)'
;MKSAKEFAEWLQQHFGPHQDGIYLTRDDIAELSGRQRYNQQFVSDVHFELTLLGMGFVTDAHREKFYLFHLPTRHWQDLGHDDIEILSSPK
;
A
#
# COMPACT_ATOMS: atom_id res chain seq x y z
N MET A 1 -14.88 -13.44 -8.46
CA MET A 1 -14.17 -12.85 -7.31
C MET A 1 -12.72 -12.73 -7.73
N LYS A 2 -12.12 -11.54 -7.71
CA LYS A 2 -10.67 -11.44 -7.98
C LYS A 2 -9.90 -12.08 -6.82
N SER A 3 -8.92 -12.92 -7.14
CA SER A 3 -7.86 -13.33 -6.21
C SER A 3 -7.05 -12.10 -5.78
N ALA A 4 -6.25 -12.23 -4.71
CA ALA A 4 -5.37 -11.14 -4.27
C ALA A 4 -4.40 -10.73 -5.40
N LYS A 5 -3.82 -11.71 -6.09
CA LYS A 5 -2.94 -11.52 -7.24
C LYS A 5 -3.63 -10.76 -8.38
N GLU A 6 -4.79 -11.23 -8.85
CA GLU A 6 -5.52 -10.55 -9.94
C GLU A 6 -5.91 -9.12 -9.55
N PHE A 7 -6.23 -8.88 -8.27
CA PHE A 7 -6.55 -7.53 -7.81
C PHE A 7 -5.29 -6.64 -7.74
N ALA A 8 -4.16 -7.17 -7.28
CA ALA A 8 -2.87 -6.48 -7.27
C ALA A 8 -2.40 -6.10 -8.69
N GLU A 9 -2.46 -7.04 -9.63
CA GLU A 9 -2.14 -6.78 -11.05
C GLU A 9 -3.05 -5.69 -11.63
N TRP A 10 -4.35 -5.74 -11.32
CA TRP A 10 -5.30 -4.72 -11.75
C TRP A 10 -4.96 -3.34 -11.15
N LEU A 11 -4.67 -3.26 -9.85
CA LEU A 11 -4.27 -2.01 -9.19
C LEU A 11 -3.01 -1.42 -9.81
N GLN A 12 -1.99 -2.24 -10.05
CA GLN A 12 -0.74 -1.79 -10.67
C GLN A 12 -0.98 -1.28 -12.09
N GLN A 13 -1.78 -1.98 -12.90
CA GLN A 13 -2.05 -1.58 -14.27
C GLN A 13 -2.75 -0.21 -14.36
N HIS A 14 -3.68 0.07 -13.42
CA HIS A 14 -4.52 1.26 -13.47
C HIS A 14 -3.90 2.44 -12.70
N PHE A 15 -3.20 2.17 -11.60
CA PHE A 15 -2.69 3.21 -10.71
C PHE A 15 -1.16 3.30 -10.63
N GLY A 16 -0.42 2.33 -11.19
CA GLY A 16 1.04 2.38 -11.29
C GLY A 16 1.61 3.63 -11.98
N PRO A 17 0.94 4.26 -12.97
CA PRO A 17 1.40 5.53 -13.51
C PRO A 17 1.40 6.70 -12.52
N HIS A 18 0.66 6.63 -11.41
CA HIS A 18 0.54 7.70 -10.41
C HIS A 18 1.65 7.59 -9.35
N GLN A 19 2.78 8.27 -9.60
CA GLN A 19 3.99 8.15 -8.76
C GLN A 19 3.80 8.63 -7.32
N ASP A 20 2.95 9.64 -7.09
CA ASP A 20 2.64 10.17 -5.76
C ASP A 20 1.80 9.21 -4.89
N GLY A 21 1.34 8.10 -5.47
CA GLY A 21 0.39 7.20 -4.84
C GLY A 21 -1.03 7.75 -4.81
N ILE A 22 -1.95 6.94 -4.33
CA ILE A 22 -3.37 7.28 -4.17
C ILE A 22 -3.91 6.68 -2.87
N TYR A 23 -5.06 7.17 -2.43
CA TYR A 23 -5.86 6.46 -1.44
C TYR A 23 -7.18 6.01 -2.05
N LEU A 24 -7.68 4.89 -1.53
CA LEU A 24 -8.98 4.30 -1.84
C LEU A 24 -9.78 4.21 -0.54
N THR A 25 -11.09 4.37 -0.63
CA THR A 25 -12.00 4.16 0.49
C THR A 25 -12.38 2.69 0.62
N ARG A 26 -13.03 2.36 1.74
CA ARG A 26 -13.60 1.03 1.96
C ARG A 26 -14.54 0.58 0.83
N ASP A 27 -15.36 1.51 0.32
CA ASP A 27 -16.35 1.24 -0.73
C ASP A 27 -15.68 1.05 -2.08
N ASP A 28 -14.62 1.83 -2.39
CA ASP A 28 -13.81 1.62 -3.59
C ASP A 28 -13.19 0.21 -3.61
N ILE A 29 -12.67 -0.27 -2.48
CA ILE A 29 -12.14 -1.65 -2.42
C ILE A 29 -13.24 -2.67 -2.68
N ALA A 30 -14.44 -2.48 -2.14
CA ALA A 30 -15.55 -3.39 -2.35
C ALA A 30 -15.98 -3.43 -3.83
N GLU A 31 -16.09 -2.27 -4.46
CA GLU A 31 -16.42 -2.11 -5.88
C GLU A 31 -15.34 -2.73 -6.78
N LEU A 32 -14.08 -2.28 -6.63
CA LEU A 32 -12.98 -2.61 -7.55
C LEU A 32 -12.52 -4.08 -7.45
N SER A 33 -12.60 -4.66 -6.25
CA SER A 33 -12.28 -6.08 -6.04
C SER A 33 -13.47 -7.01 -6.37
N GLY A 34 -14.68 -6.45 -6.48
CA GLY A 34 -15.93 -7.20 -6.61
C GLY A 34 -16.24 -8.05 -5.37
N ARG A 35 -15.73 -7.68 -4.19
CA ARG A 35 -15.94 -8.38 -2.92
C ARG A 35 -16.87 -7.57 -2.02
N GLN A 36 -18.00 -8.16 -1.64
CA GLN A 36 -18.90 -7.56 -0.66
C GLN A 36 -18.28 -7.48 0.75
N ARG A 37 -17.36 -8.39 1.07
CA ARG A 37 -16.63 -8.43 2.35
C ARG A 37 -15.18 -8.83 2.10
N TYR A 38 -14.28 -8.18 2.81
CA TYR A 38 -12.87 -8.54 2.86
C TYR A 38 -12.38 -8.41 4.30
N ASN A 39 -11.36 -9.20 4.65
CA ASN A 39 -10.75 -9.22 5.97
C ASN A 39 -9.32 -8.66 5.88
N GLN A 40 -8.65 -8.54 7.03
CA GLN A 40 -7.26 -8.10 7.08
C GLN A 40 -6.33 -9.00 6.26
N GLN A 41 -6.60 -10.31 6.22
CA GLN A 41 -5.78 -11.26 5.46
C GLN A 41 -5.78 -10.91 3.97
N PHE A 42 -6.93 -10.60 3.38
CA PHE A 42 -7.00 -10.19 1.98
C PHE A 42 -6.16 -8.94 1.70
N VAL A 43 -6.18 -7.95 2.60
CA VAL A 43 -5.36 -6.73 2.45
C VAL A 43 -3.87 -7.09 2.48
N SER A 44 -3.46 -7.95 3.40
CA SER A 44 -2.09 -8.45 3.50
C SER A 44 -1.66 -9.25 2.27
N ASP A 45 -2.53 -10.09 1.73
CA ASP A 45 -2.25 -10.87 0.51
C ASP A 45 -2.07 -9.93 -0.71
N VAL A 46 -2.94 -8.93 -0.85
CA VAL A 46 -2.83 -7.91 -1.92
C VAL A 46 -1.54 -7.10 -1.74
N HIS A 47 -1.18 -6.74 -0.51
CA HIS A 47 0.07 -6.06 -0.22
C HIS A 47 1.27 -6.89 -0.67
N PHE A 48 1.31 -8.18 -0.31
CA PHE A 48 2.39 -9.09 -0.69
C PHE A 48 2.55 -9.16 -2.21
N GLU A 49 1.45 -9.37 -2.94
CA GLU A 49 1.46 -9.43 -4.41
C GLU A 49 1.92 -8.10 -5.05
N LEU A 50 1.50 -6.95 -4.52
CA LEU A 50 1.94 -5.65 -5.00
C LEU A 50 3.43 -5.38 -4.76
N THR A 51 4.01 -5.93 -3.68
CA THR A 51 5.45 -5.73 -3.43
C THR A 51 6.32 -6.36 -4.52
N LEU A 52 5.86 -7.46 -5.12
CA LEU A 52 6.50 -8.08 -6.29
C LEU A 52 6.43 -7.20 -7.54
N LEU A 53 5.53 -6.21 -7.55
CA LEU A 53 5.31 -5.25 -8.63
C LEU A 53 5.87 -3.84 -8.30
N GLY A 54 6.64 -3.70 -7.22
CA GLY A 54 7.24 -2.43 -6.81
C GLY A 54 6.28 -1.45 -6.11
N MET A 55 5.12 -1.93 -5.65
CA MET A 55 4.10 -1.11 -4.98
C MET A 55 3.78 -1.63 -3.58
N GLY A 56 3.32 -0.73 -2.70
CA GLY A 56 2.85 -1.02 -1.36
C GLY A 56 1.35 -0.77 -1.24
N PHE A 57 0.69 -1.52 -0.35
CA PHE A 57 -0.74 -1.39 -0.10
C PHE A 57 -1.02 -1.63 1.38
N VAL A 58 -1.47 -0.59 2.07
CA VAL A 58 -1.74 -0.63 3.52
C VAL A 58 -3.06 0.04 3.82
N THR A 59 -3.54 -0.08 5.05
CA THR A 59 -4.80 0.54 5.48
C THR A 59 -4.65 1.10 6.89
N ASP A 60 -5.47 2.08 7.22
CA ASP A 60 -5.54 2.59 8.59
C ASP A 60 -6.13 1.56 9.57
N ALA A 61 -6.04 1.84 10.87
CA ALA A 61 -6.53 0.94 11.92
C ALA A 61 -8.03 0.63 11.81
N HIS A 62 -8.81 1.53 11.23
CA HIS A 62 -10.27 1.42 11.09
C HIS A 62 -10.70 0.81 9.76
N ARG A 63 -9.77 0.60 8.83
CA ARG A 63 -10.01 0.17 7.44
C ARG A 63 -10.93 1.10 6.67
N GLU A 64 -10.80 2.40 6.90
CA GLU A 64 -11.57 3.41 6.14
C GLU A 64 -10.83 3.85 4.89
N LYS A 65 -9.51 4.02 4.99
CA LYS A 65 -8.63 4.37 3.88
C LYS A 65 -7.59 3.29 3.62
N PHE A 66 -7.33 3.07 2.34
CA PHE A 66 -6.35 2.15 1.81
C PHE A 66 -5.37 2.94 0.96
N TYR A 67 -4.09 2.86 1.29
CA TYR A 67 -3.04 3.66 0.66
C TYR A 67 -2.25 2.78 -0.28
N LEU A 68 -2.21 3.19 -1.55
CA LEU A 68 -1.43 2.55 -2.61
C LEU A 68 -0.27 3.49 -2.96
N PHE A 69 0.96 3.00 -2.89
CA PHE A 69 2.16 3.81 -3.07
C PHE A 69 3.27 3.03 -3.77
N HIS A 70 4.26 3.73 -4.29
CA HIS A 70 5.47 3.09 -4.83
C HIS A 70 6.43 2.75 -3.70
N LEU A 71 7.00 1.54 -3.73
CA LEU A 71 7.97 1.15 -2.72
C LEU A 71 9.24 2.01 -2.86
N PRO A 72 9.79 2.52 -1.75
CA PRO A 72 11.05 3.25 -1.79
C PRO A 72 12.18 2.31 -2.18
N THR A 73 13.07 2.79 -3.03
CA THR A 73 14.27 2.05 -3.47
C THR A 73 15.55 2.51 -2.78
N ARG A 74 15.50 3.66 -2.10
CA ARG A 74 16.62 4.21 -1.33
C ARG A 74 16.70 3.53 0.03
N HIS A 75 17.89 3.06 0.41
CA HIS A 75 18.12 2.53 1.75
C HIS A 75 18.24 3.68 2.75
N TRP A 76 17.75 3.50 3.98
CA TRP A 76 17.71 4.60 4.95
C TRP A 76 19.10 5.16 5.29
N GLN A 77 20.16 4.36 5.21
CA GLN A 77 21.54 4.81 5.45
C GLN A 77 22.10 5.70 4.32
N ASP A 78 21.44 5.73 3.17
CA ASP A 78 21.78 6.66 2.09
C ASP A 78 21.25 8.07 2.38
N LEU A 79 20.37 8.21 3.39
CA LEU A 79 20.00 9.51 3.94
C LEU A 79 21.14 9.94 4.87
N GLY A 80 21.72 11.11 4.62
CA GLY A 80 22.82 11.61 5.44
C GLY A 80 22.39 11.72 6.90
N HIS A 81 23.35 11.66 7.83
CA HIS A 81 23.07 11.81 9.26
C HIS A 81 22.32 13.11 9.60
N ASP A 82 22.48 14.16 8.79
CA ASP A 82 21.81 15.45 8.96
C ASP A 82 20.32 15.42 8.55
N ASP A 83 19.88 14.43 7.76
CA ASP A 83 18.49 14.29 7.30
C ASP A 83 17.63 13.44 8.26
N ILE A 84 18.25 12.81 9.26
CA ILE A 84 17.56 11.99 10.26
C ILE A 84 17.65 12.70 11.61
N GLU A 85 16.64 13.53 11.92
CA GLU A 85 16.37 13.92 13.30
C GLU A 85 16.00 12.67 14.10
N ILE A 86 17.01 11.96 14.63
CA ILE A 86 16.78 10.93 15.62
C ILE A 86 16.25 11.68 16.85
N LEU A 87 14.93 11.68 17.01
CA LEU A 87 14.26 12.13 18.22
C LEU A 87 14.85 11.32 19.39
N SER A 88 15.87 11.88 20.02
CA SER A 88 16.42 11.36 21.25
C SER A 88 15.33 11.55 22.30
N SER A 89 14.70 10.45 22.70
CA SER A 89 13.74 10.47 23.80
C SER A 89 14.39 11.10 25.03
N PRO A 90 13.73 12.06 25.71
CA PRO A 90 14.25 12.60 26.95
C PRO A 90 14.31 11.48 28.00
N LYS A 91 15.42 11.45 28.75
CA LYS A 91 15.65 10.56 29.89
C LYS A 91 14.63 10.78 31.00
#